data_AF-A0A2A3L9K3-F1
#
_entry.id   AF-A0A2A3L9K3-F1
#
_cell.length_a   1.000
_cell.length_b   1.000
_cell.length_c   1.000
_cell.angle_alpha   90.00
_cell.angle_beta   90.00
_cell.angle_gamma   90.00
#
_symmetry.space_group_name_H-M   'P 1'
#
loop_
_entity.id
_entity.type
_entity.pdbx_description
1 polymer ?
#
loop_
_entity_poly.entity_id
_entity_poly.type
_entity_poly.pdbx_seq_one_letter_code
_entity_poly.pdbx_strand_id
1 'polypeptide(L)'
;MIIDMPDATTTAVNKKLDELRERVGAVAMGRVLTLIITPDSEEILEESLKAANDASHEHPSRIIVTLRGNPYADKPRLDAQLRAGGDTGASEVVVLWLSGALSGHAASVVTPFLLPDIPVVVWWPDVAPAVPAQDPLGRLAIRRITDATNGVDPLAAIKSRLPGYTAGDTDLA
;
A
#
# COMPACT_ATOMS: atom_id res chain seq x y z
N MET A 1 8.34 -15.55 5.42
CA MET A 1 8.16 -15.38 6.88
C MET A 1 7.13 -14.29 7.13
N ILE A 2 6.26 -14.46 8.13
CA ILE A 2 5.24 -13.48 8.53
C ILE A 2 5.45 -13.11 10.01
N ILE A 3 5.36 -11.82 10.34
CA ILE A 3 5.48 -11.30 11.69
C ILE A 3 4.31 -10.35 11.96
N ASP A 4 3.43 -10.75 12.88
CA ASP A 4 2.33 -9.90 13.35
C ASP A 4 2.80 -8.95 14.45
N MET A 5 2.34 -7.70 14.35
CA MET A 5 2.68 -6.61 15.25
C MET A 5 1.38 -5.87 15.62
N PRO A 6 0.57 -6.44 16.53
CA PRO A 6 -0.65 -5.78 16.98
C PRO A 6 -0.32 -4.55 17.83
N ASP A 7 -1.17 -3.52 17.76
CA ASP A 7 -1.04 -2.27 18.52
C ASP A 7 0.38 -1.66 18.44
N ALA A 8 0.89 -1.58 17.20
CA ALA A 8 2.23 -1.13 16.88
C ALA A 8 2.32 0.39 16.72
N THR A 9 3.55 0.89 16.72
CA THR A 9 3.89 2.24 16.26
C THR A 9 4.67 2.15 14.96
N THR A 10 4.62 3.20 14.13
CA THR A 10 5.42 3.27 12.89
C THR A 10 6.92 3.10 13.18
N THR A 11 7.42 3.63 14.30
CA THR A 11 8.79 3.43 14.78
C THR A 11 9.11 1.96 15.07
N ALA A 12 8.21 1.25 15.75
CA ALA A 12 8.39 -0.17 16.04
C ALA A 12 8.42 -1.01 14.76
N VAL A 13 7.52 -0.71 13.80
CA VAL A 13 7.47 -1.38 12.49
C VAL A 13 8.76 -1.12 11.70
N ASN A 14 9.23 0.13 11.64
CA ASN A 14 10.48 0.48 10.95
C ASN A 14 11.69 -0.23 11.56
N LYS A 15 11.82 -0.22 12.89
CA LYS A 15 12.88 -0.96 13.57
C LYS A 15 12.85 -2.44 13.20
N LYS A 16 11.66 -3.03 13.12
CA LYS A 16 11.53 -4.45 12.78
C LYS A 16 11.87 -4.73 11.32
N LEU A 17 11.55 -3.82 10.41
CA LEU A 17 11.99 -3.90 9.01
C LEU A 17 13.51 -3.86 8.88
N ASP A 18 14.18 -3.00 9.65
CA ASP A 18 15.65 -2.93 9.63
C ASP A 18 16.28 -4.23 10.15
N GLU A 19 15.76 -4.80 11.25
CA GLU A 19 16.18 -6.12 11.74
C GLU A 19 15.99 -7.23 10.70
N LEU A 20 14.92 -7.16 9.90
CA LEU A 20 14.66 -8.14 8.84
C LEU A 20 15.66 -8.00 7.69
N ARG A 21 15.99 -6.77 7.28
CA ARG A 21 16.99 -6.50 6.24
C ARG A 21 18.35 -7.07 6.59
N GLU A 22 18.79 -6.82 7.83
CA GLU A 22 20.06 -7.32 8.35
C GLU A 22 20.12 -8.85 8.33
N ARG A 23 19.04 -9.51 8.77
CA ARG A 23 18.95 -10.99 8.80
C ARG A 23 18.97 -11.62 7.42
N VAL A 24 18.31 -11.03 6.45
CA VAL A 24 18.21 -11.57 5.08
C VAL A 24 19.47 -11.24 4.27
N GLY A 25 20.37 -10.41 4.80
CA GLY A 25 21.56 -9.96 4.06
C GLY A 25 21.20 -9.11 2.83
N ALA A 26 19.99 -8.54 2.82
CA ALA A 26 19.42 -7.80 1.69
C ALA A 26 20.00 -6.38 1.57
N VAL A 27 21.32 -6.24 1.72
CA VAL A 27 22.05 -4.97 1.79
C VAL A 27 22.12 -4.25 0.44
N ALA A 28 21.69 -4.87 -0.67
CA ALA A 28 21.80 -4.25 -2.00
C ALA A 28 20.72 -4.67 -3.00
N MET A 29 19.46 -4.81 -2.58
CA MET A 29 18.38 -4.87 -3.58
C MET A 29 18.01 -3.45 -3.98
N GLY A 30 18.54 -3.02 -5.14
CA GLY A 30 18.17 -1.75 -5.76
C GLY A 30 16.67 -1.74 -6.00
N ARG A 31 15.94 -0.92 -5.24
CA ARG A 31 14.50 -0.77 -5.40
C ARG A 31 14.25 0.23 -6.52
N VAL A 32 13.28 -0.07 -7.37
CA VAL A 32 12.89 0.84 -8.44
C VAL A 32 11.67 1.68 -8.06
N LEU A 33 10.86 1.23 -7.09
CA LEU A 33 9.70 1.96 -6.58
C LEU A 33 9.24 1.51 -5.18
N THR A 34 8.42 2.34 -4.55
CA THR A 34 7.53 1.95 -3.44
C THR A 34 6.11 1.89 -3.96
N LEU A 35 5.48 0.71 -3.88
CA LEU A 35 4.09 0.49 -4.25
C LEU A 35 3.23 0.53 -2.99
N ILE A 36 2.34 1.50 -2.91
CA ILE A 36 1.29 1.59 -1.89
C ILE A 36 0.02 0.98 -2.47
N ILE A 37 -0.57 0.02 -1.77
CA ILE A 37 -1.83 -0.64 -2.18
C ILE A 37 -2.90 -0.31 -1.14
N THR A 38 -4.10 0.04 -1.59
CA THR A 38 -5.20 0.43 -0.71
C THR A 38 -6.49 -0.33 -1.05
N PRO A 39 -6.57 -1.62 -0.68
CA PRO A 39 -7.78 -2.42 -0.87
C PRO A 39 -8.86 -2.02 0.15
N ASP A 40 -10.13 -2.19 -0.21
CA ASP A 40 -11.27 -1.95 0.69
C ASP A 40 -11.64 -3.19 1.54
N SER A 41 -11.07 -4.37 1.22
CA SER A 41 -11.33 -5.62 1.94
C SER A 41 -10.12 -6.56 2.06
N GLU A 42 -10.21 -7.49 2.99
CA GLU A 42 -9.23 -8.58 3.19
C GLU A 42 -9.13 -9.53 1.99
N GLU A 43 -10.22 -9.72 1.26
CA GLU A 43 -10.26 -10.56 0.05
C GLU A 43 -9.41 -9.93 -1.05
N ILE A 44 -9.62 -8.64 -1.31
CA ILE A 44 -8.86 -7.87 -2.31
C ILE A 44 -7.41 -7.69 -1.88
N LEU A 45 -7.11 -7.64 -0.57
CA LEU A 45 -5.74 -7.58 -0.04
C LEU A 45 -4.89 -8.76 -0.52
N GLU A 46 -5.33 -10.00 -0.35
CA GLU A 46 -4.49 -11.17 -0.68
C GLU A 46 -4.28 -11.29 -2.20
N GLU A 47 -5.30 -11.02 -3.00
CA GLU A 47 -5.18 -10.98 -4.46
C GLU A 47 -4.22 -9.88 -4.92
N SER A 48 -4.33 -8.68 -4.33
CA SER A 48 -3.47 -7.54 -4.65
C SER A 48 -2.02 -7.81 -4.24
N LEU A 49 -1.80 -8.43 -3.08
CA LEU A 49 -0.47 -8.83 -2.64
C LEU A 49 0.13 -9.87 -3.57
N LYS A 50 -0.66 -10.84 -4.02
CA LYS A 50 -0.19 -11.82 -5.01
C LYS A 50 0.26 -11.13 -6.29
N ALA A 51 -0.57 -10.27 -6.88
CA ALA A 51 -0.25 -9.54 -8.10
C ALA A 51 1.00 -8.65 -7.92
N ALA A 52 1.11 -7.95 -6.80
CA ALA A 52 2.25 -7.10 -6.49
C ALA A 52 3.55 -7.90 -6.27
N ASN A 53 3.48 -9.04 -5.58
CA ASN A 53 4.64 -9.92 -5.39
C ASN A 53 5.11 -10.49 -6.72
N ASP A 54 4.18 -10.95 -7.56
CA ASP A 54 4.48 -11.47 -8.89
C ASP A 54 5.19 -10.40 -9.75
N ALA A 55 4.70 -9.15 -9.76
CA ALA A 55 5.35 -8.03 -10.44
C ALA A 55 6.73 -7.67 -9.84
N SER A 56 6.89 -7.86 -8.53
CA SER A 56 8.12 -7.47 -7.83
C SER A 56 9.32 -8.39 -8.12
N HIS A 57 9.08 -9.59 -8.67
CA HIS A 57 10.14 -10.46 -9.18
C HIS A 57 10.91 -9.83 -10.35
N GLU A 58 10.22 -9.09 -11.22
CA GLU A 58 10.82 -8.38 -12.36
C GLU A 58 11.26 -6.96 -11.96
N HIS A 59 10.53 -6.36 -11.02
CA HIS A 59 10.74 -4.98 -10.60
C HIS A 59 10.82 -4.88 -9.07
N PRO A 60 12.01 -5.09 -8.47
CA PRO A 60 12.20 -5.06 -7.03
C PRO A 60 11.64 -3.79 -6.42
N SER A 61 10.66 -3.94 -5.52
CA SER A 61 9.90 -2.83 -4.95
C SER A 61 9.62 -3.07 -3.47
N ARG A 62 9.38 -1.97 -2.73
CA ARG A 62 8.77 -2.06 -1.39
C ARG A 62 7.27 -2.04 -1.56
N ILE A 63 6.57 -2.99 -0.97
CA ILE A 63 5.10 -3.04 -0.99
C ILE A 63 4.60 -2.60 0.39
N ILE A 64 3.75 -1.57 0.41
CA ILE A 64 3.08 -1.09 1.62
C ILE A 64 1.59 -1.18 1.35
N VAL A 65 0.86 -1.91 2.17
CA VAL A 65 -0.59 -2.00 2.07
C VAL A 65 -1.21 -1.25 3.24
N THR A 66 -2.23 -0.43 2.96
CA THR A 66 -3.02 0.22 4.00
C THR A 66 -4.47 -0.20 3.89
N LEU A 67 -4.99 -0.82 4.94
CA LEU A 67 -6.40 -1.15 5.09
C LEU A 67 -7.04 -0.28 6.15
N ARG A 68 -8.28 0.11 5.90
CA ARG A 68 -9.12 0.70 6.93
C ARG A 68 -9.68 -0.42 7.80
N GLY A 69 -9.22 -0.48 9.05
CA GLY A 69 -9.88 -1.28 10.08
C GLY A 69 -11.19 -0.63 10.53
N ASN A 70 -11.69 -0.96 11.72
CA ASN A 70 -12.92 -0.36 12.23
C ASN A 70 -12.73 1.16 12.47
N PRO A 71 -13.35 2.06 11.67
CA PRO A 71 -13.16 3.50 11.83
C PRO A 71 -13.86 4.04 13.09
N TYR A 72 -14.81 3.28 13.66
CA TYR A 72 -15.58 3.64 14.85
C TYR A 72 -14.98 3.08 16.15
N ALA A 73 -13.77 2.51 16.11
CA ALA A 73 -13.09 2.06 17.32
C ALA A 73 -12.76 3.25 18.23
N ASP A 74 -12.90 3.06 19.55
CA ASP A 74 -12.75 4.12 20.57
C ASP A 74 -11.36 4.76 20.60
N LYS A 75 -10.33 4.04 20.14
CA LYS A 75 -8.94 4.49 20.18
C LYS A 75 -8.29 4.37 18.79
N PRO A 76 -7.39 5.31 18.43
CA PRO A 76 -6.53 5.13 17.28
C PRO A 76 -5.64 3.90 17.51
N ARG A 77 -5.59 3.00 16.53
CA ARG A 77 -4.79 1.78 16.61
C ARG A 77 -4.19 1.46 15.24
N LEU A 78 -2.93 1.05 15.27
CA LEU A 78 -2.22 0.53 14.11
C LEU A 78 -1.88 -0.93 14.40
N ASP A 79 -2.46 -1.85 13.65
CA ASP A 79 -1.95 -3.22 13.59
C ASP A 79 -1.08 -3.34 12.34
N ALA A 80 0.03 -4.06 12.43
CA ALA A 80 0.94 -4.24 11.31
C ALA A 80 1.31 -5.70 11.13
N GLN A 81 1.60 -6.08 9.90
CA GLN A 81 2.16 -7.38 9.57
C GLN A 81 3.30 -7.19 8.59
N LEU A 82 4.45 -7.79 8.91
CA LEU A 82 5.62 -7.78 8.04
C LEU A 82 5.72 -9.14 7.36
N ARG A 83 5.79 -9.14 6.02
CA ARG A 83 6.07 -10.35 5.25
C ARG A 83 7.42 -10.18 4.55
N ALA A 84 8.32 -11.13 4.77
CA ALA A 84 9.67 -11.13 4.21
C ALA A 84 10.13 -12.56 3.89
N GLY A 85 10.73 -12.76 2.72
CA GLY A 85 11.26 -14.05 2.25
C GLY A 85 10.20 -15.12 1.94
N GLY A 86 10.53 -16.03 1.01
CA GLY A 86 9.62 -17.05 0.46
C GLY A 86 9.05 -16.61 -0.91
N ASP A 87 7.76 -16.87 -1.16
CA ASP A 87 7.02 -16.48 -2.39
C ASP A 87 6.77 -14.96 -2.54
N THR A 88 7.25 -14.16 -1.59
CA THR A 88 7.24 -12.67 -1.65
C THR A 88 8.39 -12.11 -2.50
N GLY A 89 9.25 -13.00 -3.03
CA GLY A 89 10.44 -12.60 -3.76
C GLY A 89 11.42 -11.80 -2.89
N ALA A 90 12.15 -10.91 -3.55
CA ALA A 90 13.09 -9.94 -2.97
C ALA A 90 12.42 -8.83 -2.14
N SER A 91 11.08 -8.83 -2.06
CA SER A 91 10.32 -7.64 -1.68
C SER A 91 9.96 -7.63 -0.20
N GLU A 92 10.05 -6.45 0.40
CA GLU A 92 9.55 -6.20 1.74
C GLU A 92 8.09 -5.77 1.66
N VAL A 93 7.22 -6.56 2.28
CA VAL A 93 5.80 -6.27 2.35
C VAL A 93 5.45 -5.82 3.77
N VAL A 94 4.79 -4.67 3.86
CA VAL A 94 4.27 -4.09 5.10
C VAL A 94 2.76 -3.96 4.95
N VAL A 95 1.98 -4.72 5.70
CA VAL A 95 0.52 -4.57 5.75
C VAL A 95 0.15 -3.80 7.01
N LEU A 96 -0.68 -2.76 6.87
CA LEU A 96 -1.04 -1.83 7.93
C LEU A 96 -2.56 -1.73 8.02
N TRP A 97 -3.13 -2.07 9.19
CA TRP A 97 -4.55 -1.87 9.49
C TRP A 97 -4.72 -0.67 10.41
N LEU A 98 -5.47 0.32 9.94
CA LEU A 98 -5.67 1.59 10.63
C LEU A 98 -7.09 1.66 11.18
N SER A 99 -7.24 1.69 12.50
CA SER A 99 -8.55 1.73 13.18
C SER A 99 -8.75 3.02 13.98
N GLY A 100 -10.01 3.31 14.30
CA GLY A 100 -10.43 4.52 15.01
C GLY A 100 -10.05 5.77 14.23
N ALA A 101 -9.64 6.83 14.94
CA ALA A 101 -9.20 8.09 14.33
C ALA A 101 -8.04 7.92 13.33
N LEU A 102 -7.22 6.86 13.47
CA LEU A 102 -6.10 6.61 12.57
C LEU A 102 -6.54 6.22 11.15
N SER A 103 -7.74 5.66 10.99
CA SER A 103 -8.28 5.19 9.69
C SER A 103 -8.32 6.28 8.60
N GLY A 104 -8.40 7.56 8.98
CA GLY A 104 -8.35 8.72 8.08
C GLY A 104 -6.95 9.26 7.77
N HIS A 105 -5.90 8.63 8.29
CA HIS A 105 -4.52 9.18 8.27
C HIS A 105 -3.50 8.26 7.58
N ALA A 106 -3.93 7.46 6.61
CA ALA A 106 -3.05 6.54 5.88
C ALA A 106 -1.77 7.20 5.34
N ALA A 107 -1.87 8.38 4.71
CA ALA A 107 -0.72 9.13 4.21
C ALA A 107 0.33 9.44 5.29
N SER A 108 -0.12 9.87 6.48
CA SER A 108 0.79 10.14 7.60
C SER A 108 1.44 8.87 8.14
N VAL A 109 0.70 7.75 8.15
CA VAL A 109 1.20 6.44 8.62
C VAL A 109 2.22 5.86 7.64
N VAL A 110 2.04 6.02 6.32
CA VAL A 110 2.97 5.44 5.33
C VAL A 110 4.25 6.24 5.18
N THR A 111 4.21 7.56 5.42
CA THR A 111 5.33 8.48 5.18
C THR A 111 6.67 8.03 5.79
N PRO A 112 6.72 7.53 7.05
CA PRO A 112 7.97 7.05 7.66
C PRO A 112 8.59 5.82 6.99
N PHE A 113 7.84 5.12 6.13
CA PHE A 113 8.32 3.95 5.37
C PHE A 113 8.74 4.32 3.94
N LEU A 114 8.64 5.59 3.54
CA LEU A 114 9.05 6.03 2.20
C LEU A 114 10.56 6.31 2.17
N LEU A 115 11.18 6.01 1.04
CA LEU A 115 12.57 6.40 0.77
C LEU A 115 12.55 7.68 -0.09
N PRO A 116 13.39 8.68 0.23
CA PRO A 116 13.31 10.01 -0.39
C PRO A 116 13.63 10.02 -1.89
N ASP A 117 14.39 9.05 -2.39
CA ASP A 117 14.89 8.92 -3.76
C ASP A 117 14.12 7.90 -4.60
N ILE A 118 13.17 7.18 -4.00
CA ILE A 118 12.43 6.12 -4.65
C ILE A 118 11.03 6.62 -5.05
N PRO A 119 10.62 6.49 -6.32
CA PRO A 119 9.29 6.93 -6.73
C PRO A 119 8.19 6.15 -6.01
N VAL A 120 7.14 6.86 -5.64
CA VAL A 120 5.94 6.27 -5.02
C VAL A 120 4.87 6.07 -6.08
N VAL A 121 4.29 4.87 -6.09
CA VAL A 121 3.12 4.49 -6.86
C VAL A 121 2.02 4.13 -5.88
N VAL A 122 0.81 4.63 -6.08
CA VAL A 122 -0.37 4.22 -5.30
C VAL A 122 -1.32 3.47 -6.21
N TRP A 123 -1.86 2.36 -5.71
CA TRP A 123 -2.82 1.52 -6.40
C TRP A 123 -4.06 1.28 -5.53
N TRP A 124 -5.23 1.65 -6.07
CA TRP A 124 -6.55 1.30 -5.54
C TRP A 124 -7.09 0.11 -6.37
N PRO A 125 -7.03 -1.14 -5.87
CA PRO A 125 -7.44 -2.35 -6.59
C PRO A 125 -8.96 -2.50 -6.74
N ASP A 126 -9.73 -1.63 -6.10
CA ASP A 126 -11.20 -1.64 -6.07
C ASP A 126 -11.78 -0.21 -5.93
N VAL A 127 -12.06 0.22 -4.70
CA VAL A 127 -12.70 1.50 -4.41
C VAL A 127 -11.65 2.60 -4.43
N ALA A 128 -11.60 3.33 -5.55
CA ALA A 128 -10.69 4.47 -5.67
C ALA A 128 -11.37 5.82 -5.42
N PRO A 129 -10.63 6.84 -4.98
CA PRO A 129 -11.09 8.22 -4.89
C PRO A 129 -11.61 8.76 -6.23
N ALA A 130 -12.58 9.67 -6.17
CA ALA A 130 -13.10 10.35 -7.37
C ALA A 130 -12.01 11.19 -8.08
N VAL A 131 -11.07 11.74 -7.31
CA VAL A 131 -9.92 12.50 -7.82
C VAL A 131 -8.65 11.96 -7.14
N PRO A 132 -7.99 10.93 -7.72
CA PRO A 132 -6.83 10.28 -7.11
C PRO A 132 -5.72 11.28 -6.75
N ALA A 133 -5.47 12.30 -7.58
CA ALA A 133 -4.45 13.31 -7.32
C ALA A 133 -4.72 14.19 -6.08
N GLN A 134 -5.95 14.25 -5.58
CA GLN A 134 -6.31 15.00 -4.37
C GLN A 134 -6.32 14.13 -3.11
N ASP A 135 -6.34 12.80 -3.26
CA ASP A 135 -6.26 11.89 -2.12
C ASP A 135 -4.93 12.08 -1.37
N PRO A 136 -4.91 12.05 -0.02
CA PRO A 136 -3.67 12.19 0.75
C PRO A 136 -2.57 11.22 0.34
N LEU A 137 -2.88 9.96 -0.01
CA LEU A 137 -1.90 9.01 -0.52
C LEU A 137 -1.54 9.32 -1.97
N GLY A 138 -2.52 9.67 -2.80
CA GLY A 138 -2.28 10.05 -4.19
C GLY A 138 -1.33 11.24 -4.35
N ARG A 139 -1.36 12.20 -3.42
CA ARG A 139 -0.41 13.33 -3.38
C ARG A 139 1.04 12.94 -3.12
N LEU A 140 1.28 11.77 -2.53
CA LEU A 140 2.64 11.24 -2.34
C LEU A 140 3.18 10.60 -3.63
N ALA A 141 2.31 10.23 -4.57
CA ALA A 141 2.63 9.35 -5.67
C ALA A 141 2.81 10.10 -7.00
N ILE A 142 3.83 9.66 -7.76
CA ILE A 142 4.03 10.11 -9.14
C ILE A 142 3.12 9.35 -10.12
N ARG A 143 2.69 8.14 -9.75
CA ARG A 143 1.74 7.32 -10.51
C ARG A 143 0.61 6.86 -9.59
N ARG A 144 -0.62 7.01 -10.07
CA ARG A 144 -1.86 6.68 -9.36
C ARG A 144 -2.64 5.71 -10.23
N ILE A 145 -2.71 4.47 -9.80
CA ILE A 145 -3.37 3.38 -10.51
C ILE A 145 -4.70 3.14 -9.81
N THR A 146 -5.77 3.22 -10.57
CA THR A 146 -7.11 2.86 -10.12
C THR A 146 -7.53 1.63 -10.90
N ASP A 147 -8.20 0.69 -10.24
CA ASP A 147 -8.63 -0.54 -10.86
C ASP A 147 -10.13 -0.69 -10.67
N ALA A 148 -10.86 -0.72 -11.78
CA ALA A 148 -12.30 -0.84 -11.78
C ALA A 148 -12.77 -2.30 -11.92
N THR A 149 -11.86 -3.27 -12.10
CA THR A 149 -12.17 -4.69 -12.35
C THR A 149 -13.10 -5.27 -11.28
N ASN A 150 -12.86 -4.92 -10.01
CA ASN A 150 -13.63 -5.40 -8.87
C ASN A 150 -14.83 -4.48 -8.50
N GLY A 151 -15.08 -3.43 -9.29
CA GLY A 151 -16.17 -2.50 -9.06
C GLY A 151 -17.54 -3.10 -9.44
N VAL A 152 -18.60 -2.72 -8.72
CA VAL A 152 -19.98 -3.13 -9.04
C VAL A 152 -20.40 -2.73 -10.46
N ASP A 153 -19.96 -1.55 -10.92
CA ASP A 153 -20.12 -1.07 -12.29
C ASP A 153 -18.78 -0.45 -12.74
N PRO A 154 -17.88 -1.25 -13.37
CA PRO A 154 -16.55 -0.79 -13.76
C PRO A 154 -16.60 0.42 -14.70
N LEU A 155 -17.55 0.44 -15.65
CA LEU A 155 -17.69 1.51 -16.63
C LEU A 155 -18.12 2.81 -15.96
N ALA A 156 -19.08 2.76 -15.03
CA ALA A 156 -19.47 3.92 -14.24
C ALA A 156 -18.33 4.42 -13.35
N ALA A 157 -17.56 3.52 -12.73
CA ALA A 157 -16.41 3.87 -11.90
C ALA A 157 -15.36 4.68 -12.69
N ILE A 158 -14.98 4.20 -13.88
CA ILE A 158 -14.03 4.91 -14.77
C ILE A 158 -14.59 6.26 -15.21
N LYS A 159 -15.85 6.29 -15.68
CA LYS A 159 -16.51 7.53 -16.12
C LYS A 159 -16.58 8.59 -15.02
N SER A 160 -16.77 8.17 -13.77
CA SER A 160 -16.84 9.08 -12.63
C SER A 160 -15.54 9.84 -12.38
N ARG A 161 -14.40 9.30 -12.82
CA ARG A 161 -13.06 9.89 -12.63
C ARG A 161 -12.65 10.87 -13.74
N LEU A 162 -13.35 10.88 -14.88
CA LEU A 162 -13.05 11.77 -16.02
C LEU A 162 -12.87 13.26 -15.62
N PRO A 163 -13.74 13.85 -14.77
CA PRO A 163 -13.58 15.27 -14.39
C PRO A 163 -12.35 15.54 -13.53
N GLY A 164 -11.82 14.51 -12.86
CA GLY A 164 -10.69 14.58 -11.93
C GLY A 164 -9.35 14.11 -12.49
N TYR A 165 -9.32 13.67 -13.74
CA TYR A 165 -8.12 13.09 -14.35
C TYR A 165 -6.94 14.07 -14.32
N THR A 166 -5.81 13.59 -13.82
CA THR A 166 -4.54 14.32 -13.77
C THR A 166 -3.42 13.48 -14.37
N ALA A 167 -2.43 14.14 -14.99
CA ALA A 167 -1.24 13.44 -15.47
C ALA A 167 -0.60 12.60 -14.35
N GLY A 168 -0.32 11.33 -14.64
CA GLY A 168 0.09 10.34 -13.63
C GLY A 168 -1.03 9.38 -13.21
N ASP A 169 -2.28 9.62 -13.58
CA ASP A 169 -3.39 8.69 -13.35
C ASP A 169 -3.42 7.58 -14.44
N THR A 170 -3.79 6.36 -14.03
CA THR A 170 -4.08 5.19 -14.88
C THR A 170 -5.34 4.52 -14.37
N ASP A 171 -6.30 4.24 -15.24
CA ASP A 171 -7.42 3.35 -14.93
C ASP A 171 -7.19 1.98 -15.59
N LEU A 172 -7.28 0.92 -14.79
CA LEU A 172 -7.36 -0.48 -15.20
C LEU A 172 -8.83 -0.93 -15.18
N ALA A 173 -9.19 -1.88 -16.06
CA ALA A 173 -10.53 -2.45 -16.20
C ALA A 173 -10.53 -3.74 -17.00
#